data_AF-A0A145WJ67-F1
#
_entry.id   AF-A0A145WJ67-F1
#
_cell.length_a   1.000
_cell.length_b   1.000
_cell.length_c   1.000
_cell.angle_alpha   90.00
_cell.angle_beta   90.00
_cell.angle_gamma   90.00
#
_symmetry.space_group_name_H-M   'P 1'
#
loop_
_entity.id
_entity.type
_entity.pdbx_description
1 polymer ?
#
loop_
_entity_poly.entity_id
_entity_poly.type
_entity_poly.pdbx_seq_one_letter_code
_entity_poly.pdbx_strand_id
1 'polypeptide(L)'
;MDTHLLIKIIHMSSVSLAIVVLLLRATTLFVGVQNNQPNPQRRKLYVGLQHFSFSLVAVTGLILLSMNNFQVQPWFYAKVVLFLVILSSVIKTYKQDDSIAMTQRRAGLLVTTVAFIALIGLIMIKPNFG
;
A
#
# COMPACT_ATOMS: atom_id res chain seq x y z
N MET A 1 -14.00 12.24 22.18
CA MET A 1 -13.04 11.23 21.69
C MET A 1 -11.67 11.85 21.73
N ASP A 2 -10.67 11.16 22.26
CA ASP A 2 -9.30 11.66 22.28
C ASP A 2 -8.74 11.75 20.85
N THR A 3 -7.97 12.81 20.59
CA THR A 3 -7.39 13.08 19.26
C THR A 3 -6.52 11.91 18.79
N HIS A 4 -5.80 11.27 19.71
CA HIS A 4 -4.94 10.14 19.41
C HIS A 4 -5.75 8.94 18.87
N LEU A 5 -6.83 8.56 19.55
CA LEU A 5 -7.74 7.51 19.07
C LEU A 5 -8.41 7.86 17.74
N LEU A 6 -8.84 9.11 17.55
CA LEU A 6 -9.43 9.55 16.28
C LEU A 6 -8.45 9.31 15.11
N ILE A 7 -7.21 9.78 15.23
CA ILE A 7 -6.19 9.60 14.19
C ILE A 7 -5.89 8.11 13.98
N LYS A 8 -5.84 7.31 15.05
CA LYS A 8 -5.65 5.85 14.95
C LYS A 8 -6.79 5.18 14.19
N ILE A 9 -8.04 5.57 14.42
CA ILE A 9 -9.20 5.05 13.68
C ILE A 9 -9.09 5.41 12.21
N ILE A 10 -8.75 6.66 11.88
CA ILE A 10 -8.56 7.09 10.49
C ILE A 10 -7.43 6.31 9.83
N HIS A 11 -6.29 6.12 10.52
CA HIS A 11 -5.15 5.36 10.01
C HIS A 11 -5.55 3.92 9.69
N MET A 12 -6.17 3.21 10.63
CA MET A 12 -6.61 1.82 10.44
C MET A 12 -7.64 1.70 9.32
N SER A 13 -8.59 2.64 9.24
CA SER A 13 -9.59 2.69 8.17
C SER A 13 -8.95 2.92 6.80
N SER A 14 -7.89 3.74 6.75
CA SER A 14 -7.12 4.02 5.53
C SER A 14 -6.32 2.80 5.07
N VAL A 15 -5.77 2.02 6.01
CA VAL A 15 -5.13 0.73 5.70
C VAL A 15 -6.15 -0.25 5.13
N SER A 16 -7.34 -0.36 5.73
CA SER A 16 -8.42 -1.20 5.20
C SER A 16 -8.85 -0.78 3.79
N LEU A 17 -8.97 0.53 3.55
CA LEU A 17 -9.23 1.06 2.20
C LEU A 17 -8.11 0.69 1.22
N ALA A 18 -6.84 0.81 1.63
CA ALA A 18 -5.70 0.44 0.80
C ALA A 18 -5.73 -1.04 0.40
N ILE A 19 -6.13 -1.94 1.30
CA ILE A 19 -6.31 -3.38 1.02
C ILE A 19 -7.35 -3.57 -0.08
N VAL A 20 -8.54 -3.00 0.11
CA VAL A 20 -9.64 -3.14 -0.85
C VAL A 20 -9.23 -2.60 -2.22
N VAL A 21 -8.59 -1.43 -2.25
CA VAL A 21 -8.15 -0.81 -3.50
C VAL A 21 -7.06 -1.63 -4.18
N LEU A 22 -6.11 -2.21 -3.44
CA LEU A 22 -5.08 -3.09 -4.01
C LEU A 22 -5.70 -4.33 -4.67
N LEU A 23 -6.70 -4.94 -4.03
CA LEU A 23 -7.42 -6.08 -4.61
C LEU A 23 -8.18 -5.67 -5.88
N LEU A 24 -8.91 -4.55 -5.85
CA LEU A 24 -9.61 -4.02 -7.02
C LEU A 24 -8.64 -3.70 -8.16
N ARG A 25 -7.49 -3.07 -7.85
CA ARG A 25 -6.44 -2.77 -8.82
C ARG A 25 -5.83 -4.04 -9.39
N ALA A 26 -5.61 -5.08 -8.59
CA ALA A 26 -5.10 -6.35 -9.06
C ALA A 26 -5.98 -6.94 -10.16
N THR A 27 -7.32 -6.88 -10.02
CA THR A 27 -8.24 -7.40 -11.05
C THR A 27 -8.03 -6.79 -12.44
N THR A 28 -7.62 -5.52 -12.50
CA THR A 28 -7.37 -4.81 -13.78
C THR A 28 -6.18 -5.37 -14.58
N LEU A 29 -5.32 -6.19 -13.96
CA LEU A 29 -4.20 -6.87 -14.61
C LEU A 29 -4.58 -8.24 -15.20
N PHE A 30 -5.79 -8.71 -14.92
CA PHE A 30 -6.30 -10.01 -15.37
C PHE A 30 -7.57 -9.87 -16.21
N VAL A 31 -8.41 -8.86 -15.94
CA VAL A 31 -9.72 -8.68 -16.59
C VAL A 31 -9.74 -7.40 -17.41
N GLY A 32 -10.05 -7.52 -18.71
CA GLY A 32 -10.21 -6.37 -19.62
C GLY A 32 -8.89 -5.69 -19.99
N VAL A 33 -7.79 -6.47 -20.03
CA VAL A 33 -6.47 -6.04 -20.51
C VAL A 33 -6.55 -5.72 -22.01
N GLN A 34 -5.92 -4.62 -22.44
CA GLN A 34 -5.84 -4.21 -23.85
C GLN A 34 -4.43 -3.71 -24.13
N ASN A 35 -3.81 -4.13 -25.24
CA ASN A 35 -2.48 -3.65 -25.68
C ASN A 35 -1.40 -3.68 -24.58
N ASN A 36 -1.29 -4.78 -23.81
CA ASN A 36 -0.38 -4.89 -22.66
C ASN A 36 -0.57 -3.84 -21.55
N GLN A 37 -1.70 -3.15 -21.53
CA GLN A 37 -2.07 -2.21 -20.49
C GLN A 37 -3.16 -2.78 -19.56
N PRO A 38 -3.10 -2.46 -18.25
CA PRO A 38 -4.17 -2.75 -17.32
C PRO A 38 -5.49 -2.09 -17.77
N ASN A 39 -6.63 -2.70 -17.41
CA ASN A 39 -7.96 -2.27 -17.86
C ASN A 39 -8.16 -0.74 -17.79
N PRO A 40 -8.35 -0.06 -18.94
CA PRO A 40 -8.39 1.40 -19.01
C PRO A 40 -9.69 1.99 -18.46
N GLN A 41 -10.81 1.26 -18.51
CA GLN A 41 -12.14 1.79 -18.18
C GLN A 41 -12.27 2.18 -16.70
N ARG A 42 -11.64 1.42 -15.80
CA ARG A 42 -11.73 1.63 -14.34
C ARG A 42 -10.50 2.30 -13.74
N ARG A 43 -9.56 2.73 -14.59
CA ARG A 43 -8.22 3.18 -14.19
C ARG A 43 -8.25 4.41 -13.29
N LYS A 44 -8.97 5.47 -13.68
CA LYS A 44 -8.91 6.78 -12.99
C LYS A 44 -9.38 6.70 -11.54
N LEU A 45 -10.55 6.09 -11.31
CA LEU A 45 -11.13 5.97 -9.97
C LEU A 45 -10.23 5.14 -9.04
N TYR A 46 -9.80 3.96 -9.50
CA TYR A 46 -8.97 3.08 -8.66
C TYR A 46 -7.60 3.67 -8.37
N VAL A 47 -6.99 4.39 -9.33
CA VAL A 47 -5.73 5.12 -9.10
C VAL A 47 -5.94 6.23 -8.07
N GLY A 48 -7.01 7.01 -8.19
CA GLY A 48 -7.33 8.08 -7.24
C GLY A 48 -7.50 7.54 -5.81
N LEU A 49 -8.30 6.49 -5.63
CA LEU A 49 -8.50 5.84 -4.32
C LEU A 49 -7.20 5.24 -3.78
N GLN A 50 -6.32 4.74 -4.64
CA GLN A 50 -5.03 4.18 -4.24
C GLN A 50 -4.10 5.27 -3.70
N HIS A 51 -3.97 6.39 -4.43
CA HIS A 51 -3.18 7.53 -3.94
C HIS A 51 -3.77 8.10 -2.66
N PHE A 52 -5.09 8.26 -2.60
CA PHE A 52 -5.78 8.77 -1.42
C PHE A 52 -5.52 7.90 -0.18
N SER A 53 -5.70 6.58 -0.30
CA SER A 53 -5.48 5.65 0.80
C SER A 53 -4.02 5.61 1.26
N PHE A 54 -3.04 5.54 0.35
CA PHE A 54 -1.63 5.58 0.73
C PHE A 54 -1.19 6.92 1.33
N SER A 55 -1.69 8.04 0.80
CA SER A 55 -1.43 9.36 1.36
C SER A 55 -1.99 9.49 2.78
N LEU A 56 -3.22 9.01 3.01
CA LEU A 56 -3.79 9.00 4.36
C LEU A 56 -2.98 8.14 5.32
N VAL A 57 -2.58 6.93 4.91
CA VAL A 57 -1.73 6.03 5.72
C VAL A 57 -0.42 6.72 6.08
N ALA A 58 0.24 7.36 5.11
CA ALA A 58 1.51 8.07 5.34
C ALA A 58 1.33 9.27 6.29
N VAL A 59 0.38 10.16 6.00
CA VAL A 59 0.15 11.39 6.79
C VAL A 59 -0.27 11.05 8.22
N THR A 60 -1.26 10.17 8.39
CA THR A 60 -1.70 9.78 9.74
C THR A 60 -0.64 8.99 10.50
N GLY A 61 0.18 8.20 9.80
CA GLY A 61 1.34 7.52 10.39
C GLY A 61 2.38 8.50 10.93
N LEU A 62 2.69 9.57 10.17
CA LEU A 62 3.59 10.64 10.61
C LEU A 62 3.03 11.42 11.80
N ILE A 63 1.72 11.71 11.80
CA ILE A 63 1.05 12.36 12.93
C ILE A 63 1.15 11.48 14.19
N LEU A 64 0.82 10.19 14.09
CA LEU A 64 0.94 9.25 15.22
C LEU A 64 2.37 9.13 15.74
N LEU A 65 3.36 9.16 14.84
CA LEU A 65 4.77 9.15 15.19
C LEU A 65 5.15 10.42 15.98
N SER A 66 4.70 11.59 15.52
CA SER A 66 4.91 12.85 16.21
C SER A 66 4.24 12.88 17.59
N MET A 67 3.01 12.36 17.70
CA MET A 67 2.30 12.24 18.99
C MET A 67 3.00 11.27 19.94
N ASN A 68 3.79 10.32 19.42
CA ASN A 68 4.62 9.41 20.19
C ASN A 68 6.05 9.90 20.42
N ASN A 69 6.31 11.21 20.25
CA ASN A 69 7.63 11.82 20.41
C ASN A 69 8.75 11.12 19.61
N PHE A 70 8.41 10.56 18.45
CA PHE A 70 9.33 9.81 17.58
C PHE A 70 9.99 8.59 18.25
N GLN A 71 9.47 8.14 19.40
CA GLN A 71 9.92 6.93 20.06
C GLN A 71 9.41 5.73 19.26
N VAL A 72 10.31 4.92 18.69
CA VAL A 72 9.91 3.78 17.87
C VAL A 72 10.71 2.54 18.22
N GLN A 73 10.05 1.41 18.08
CA GLN A 73 10.67 0.09 18.21
C GLN A 73 11.30 -0.32 16.87
N PRO A 74 12.32 -1.19 16.84
CA PRO A 74 13.02 -1.58 15.61
C PRO A 74 12.11 -2.08 14.48
N TRP A 75 11.05 -2.83 14.80
CA TRP A 75 10.07 -3.33 13.83
C TRP A 75 9.30 -2.21 13.10
N PHE A 76 9.29 -0.98 13.63
CA PHE A 76 8.75 0.18 12.94
C PHE A 76 9.52 0.51 11.66
N TYR A 77 10.86 0.47 11.69
CA TYR A 77 11.68 0.75 10.52
C TYR A 77 11.43 -0.27 9.42
N ALA A 78 11.27 -1.54 9.78
CA ALA A 78 10.90 -2.60 8.83
C ALA A 78 9.54 -2.32 8.16
N LYS A 79 8.53 -1.81 8.90
CA LYS A 79 7.25 -1.38 8.30
C LYS A 79 7.45 -0.25 7.28
N VAL A 80 8.28 0.74 7.59
CA VAL A 80 8.56 1.86 6.67
C VAL A 80 9.22 1.33 5.39
N VAL A 81 10.21 0.46 5.51
CA VAL A 81 10.88 -0.16 4.35
C VAL A 81 9.88 -0.96 3.50
N LEU A 82 9.06 -1.81 4.12
CA LEU A 82 8.04 -2.58 3.39
C LEU A 82 7.00 -1.68 2.72
N PHE A 83 6.62 -0.58 3.36
CA PHE A 83 5.72 0.41 2.76
C PHE A 83 6.35 1.06 1.52
N LEU A 84 7.64 1.40 1.57
CA LEU A 84 8.38 1.91 0.39
C LEU A 84 8.47 0.86 -0.72
N VAL A 85 8.68 -0.41 -0.38
CA VAL A 85 8.67 -1.52 -1.35
C VAL A 85 7.31 -1.63 -2.03
N ILE A 86 6.20 -1.54 -1.27
CA ILE A 86 4.84 -1.52 -1.81
C ILE A 86 4.67 -0.35 -2.80
N LEU A 87 5.03 0.88 -2.40
CA LEU A 87 4.93 2.05 -3.27
C LEU A 87 5.73 1.87 -4.57
N SER A 88 6.99 1.46 -4.46
CA SER A 88 7.87 1.23 -5.61
C SER A 88 7.30 0.17 -6.55
N SER A 89 6.84 -0.95 -6.00
CA SER A 89 6.32 -2.06 -6.80
C SER A 89 5.01 -1.71 -7.50
N VAL A 90 4.12 -0.99 -6.82
CA VAL A 90 2.85 -0.52 -7.40
C VAL A 90 3.10 0.49 -8.53
N ILE A 91 4.06 1.41 -8.37
CA ILE A 91 4.46 2.34 -9.43
C ILE A 91 4.91 1.56 -10.67
N LYS A 92 5.77 0.55 -10.50
CA LYS A 92 6.27 -0.28 -11.61
C LYS A 92 5.16 -1.11 -12.26
N THR A 93 4.29 -1.71 -11.45
CA THR A 93 3.18 -2.56 -11.91
C THR A 93 2.24 -1.82 -12.85
N TYR A 94 1.94 -0.55 -12.54
CA TYR A 94 0.97 0.26 -13.28
C TYR A 94 1.58 1.40 -14.10
N LYS A 95 2.90 1.37 -14.33
CA LYS A 95 3.58 2.32 -15.23
C LYS A 95 2.94 2.26 -16.62
N GLN A 96 2.56 3.39 -17.19
CA GLN A 96 1.98 3.46 -18.54
C GLN A 96 3.12 3.40 -19.56
N ASP A 97 3.36 2.19 -20.06
CA ASP A 97 4.50 1.86 -20.91
C ASP A 97 4.18 0.55 -21.63
N ASP A 98 3.93 0.65 -22.94
CA ASP A 98 3.44 -0.47 -23.75
C ASP A 98 4.54 -1.51 -24.04
N SER A 99 5.81 -1.16 -23.80
CA SER A 99 6.94 -2.09 -23.91
C SER A 99 7.00 -3.11 -22.76
N ILE A 100 6.31 -2.83 -21.64
CA ILE A 100 6.31 -3.69 -20.46
C ILE A 100 5.28 -4.80 -20.62
N ALA A 101 5.77 -6.04 -20.63
CA ALA A 101 4.91 -7.21 -20.73
C ALA A 101 3.97 -7.36 -19.53
N MET A 102 2.75 -7.86 -19.77
CA MET A 102 1.77 -8.13 -18.69
C MET A 102 2.29 -9.10 -17.64
N THR A 103 3.16 -10.05 -18.02
CA THR A 103 3.81 -10.98 -17.08
C THR A 103 4.70 -10.24 -16.08
N GLN A 104 5.49 -9.26 -16.53
CA GLN A 104 6.33 -8.42 -15.65
C GLN A 104 5.48 -7.56 -14.71
N ARG A 105 4.35 -7.03 -15.20
CA ARG A 105 3.39 -6.28 -14.35
C ARG A 105 2.82 -7.16 -13.25
N ARG A 106 2.43 -8.39 -13.58
CA ARG A 106 1.93 -9.38 -12.61
C ARG A 106 3.02 -9.80 -11.61
N ALA A 107 4.28 -9.86 -12.02
CA ALA A 107 5.39 -10.05 -11.07
C ALA A 107 5.52 -8.88 -10.08
N GLY A 108 5.35 -7.64 -10.54
CA GLY A 108 5.26 -6.47 -9.66
C GLY A 108 4.07 -6.54 -8.68
N LEU A 109 2.93 -7.07 -9.13
CA LEU A 109 1.81 -7.34 -8.23
C LEU A 109 2.20 -8.37 -7.16
N LEU A 110 2.87 -9.47 -7.51
CA LEU A 110 3.33 -10.47 -6.53
C LEU A 110 4.27 -9.86 -5.47
N VAL A 111 5.23 -9.04 -5.88
CA VAL A 111 6.12 -8.32 -4.96
C VAL A 111 5.32 -7.42 -4.02
N THR A 112 4.32 -6.71 -4.55
CA THR A 112 3.42 -5.88 -3.75
C THR A 112 2.68 -6.72 -2.71
N THR A 113 2.09 -7.85 -3.13
CA THR A 113 1.33 -8.75 -2.24
C THR A 113 2.21 -9.32 -1.13
N VAL A 114 3.40 -9.82 -1.44
CA VAL A 114 4.33 -10.37 -0.44
C VAL A 114 4.75 -9.30 0.56
N ALA A 115 5.14 -8.11 0.09
CA ALA A 115 5.51 -7.00 0.97
C ALA A 115 4.34 -6.56 1.86
N PHE A 116 3.12 -6.56 1.33
CA PHE A 116 1.92 -6.22 2.09
C PHE A 116 1.60 -7.26 3.17
N ILE A 117 1.67 -8.56 2.86
CA ILE A 117 1.49 -9.64 3.84
C ILE A 117 2.54 -9.53 4.95
N ALA A 118 3.82 -9.31 4.59
CA ALA A 118 4.88 -9.11 5.56
C ALA A 118 4.63 -7.89 6.46
N LEU A 119 4.13 -6.79 5.88
CA LEU A 119 3.81 -5.57 6.62
C LEU A 119 2.69 -5.81 7.64
N ILE A 120 1.61 -6.50 7.25
CA ILE A 120 0.55 -6.89 8.17
C ILE A 120 1.07 -7.86 9.24
N GLY A 121 1.91 -8.82 8.86
CA GLY A 121 2.57 -9.73 9.79
C GLY A 121 3.36 -8.99 10.88
N LEU A 122 4.15 -7.97 10.50
CA LEU A 122 4.87 -7.13 11.47
C LEU A 122 3.93 -6.37 12.41
N ILE A 123 2.79 -5.89 11.91
CA ILE A 123 1.80 -5.19 12.74
C ILE A 123 1.17 -6.13 13.78
N MET A 124 0.95 -7.40 13.41
CA MET A 124 0.36 -8.41 14.31
C MET A 124 1.37 -8.94 15.32
N ILE A 125 2.57 -9.31 14.87
CA ILE A 125 3.58 -9.99 15.70
C ILE A 125 4.33 -9.00 16.59
N LYS A 126 4.65 -7.80 16.07
CA LYS A 126 5.45 -6.76 16.75
C LYS A 126 6.69 -7.34 17.45
N PRO A 127 7.63 -7.95 16.69
CA PRO A 127 8.75 -8.66 17.27
C PRO A 127 9.58 -7.74 18.17
N ASN A 128 9.90 -8.23 19.37
CA ASN A 128 10.78 -7.60 20.32
C ASN A 128 12.00 -8.50 20.51
N PHE A 129 13.18 -8.00 20.17
CA PHE A 129 14.42 -8.78 20.18
C PHE A 129 15.25 -8.56 21.46
N GLY A 130 14.74 -7.78 22.42
CA GLY A 130 15.46 -7.45 23.67
C GLY A 130 16.27 -6.19 23.54
#